data_AF-A0AAV3QRM8-F1
#
_entry.id   AF-A0AAV3QRM8-F1
#
_cell.length_a   1.000
_cell.length_b   1.000
_cell.length_c   1.000
_cell.angle_alpha   90.00
_cell.angle_beta   90.00
_cell.angle_gamma   90.00
#
_symmetry.space_group_name_H-M   'P 1'
#
loop_
_entity.id
_entity.type
_entity.pdbx_description
1 polymer ?
#
loop_
_entity_poly.entity_id
_entity_poly.type
_entity_poly.pdbx_seq_one_letter_code
_entity_poly.pdbx_strand_id
1 'polypeptide(L)'
;MTQCGPIALCNTVVKVISKMLGRRLKTILPSIISESQSAFVSNRVITDNVLLVYETHHFIKHKKMGNSGIMSIKLNKLKAYDRIECSFL
;
A
#
# COMPACT_ATOMS: atom_id res chain seq x y z
N MET A 1 13.04 3.11 23.69
CA MET A 1 11.63 3.02 24.12
C MET A 1 10.82 2.48 22.95
N THR A 2 10.47 1.20 22.99
CA THR A 2 9.78 0.45 21.92
C THR A 2 8.30 0.83 21.88
N GLN A 3 7.89 1.71 20.97
CA GLN A 3 6.47 1.95 20.71
C GLN A 3 5.90 0.81 19.86
N CYS A 4 5.33 -0.19 20.53
CA CYS A 4 4.50 -1.19 19.88
C CYS A 4 3.10 -0.60 19.65
N GLY A 5 2.56 -0.74 18.44
CA GLY A 5 1.16 -0.39 18.18
C GLY A 5 0.21 -1.36 18.91
N PRO A 6 -0.96 -0.92 19.38
CA PRO A 6 -1.94 -1.83 19.97
C PRO A 6 -2.42 -2.84 18.91
N ILE A 7 -2.44 -4.13 19.27
CA ILE A 7 -2.99 -5.19 18.42
C ILE A 7 -4.44 -5.41 18.84
N ALA A 8 -5.38 -5.21 17.91
CA ALA A 8 -6.79 -5.50 18.15
C ALA A 8 -7.04 -7.02 18.14
N LEU A 9 -7.45 -7.57 19.28
CA LEU A 9 -7.86 -8.97 19.38
C LEU A 9 -9.39 -9.05 19.32
N CYS A 10 -9.94 -9.56 18.21
CA CYS A 10 -11.36 -9.81 18.06
C CYS A 10 -11.73 -11.29 18.27
N ASN A 11 -13.01 -11.54 18.53
CA ASN A 11 -13.57 -12.89 18.70
C ASN A 11 -13.33 -13.75 17.44
N THR A 12 -13.10 -15.05 17.63
CA THR A 12 -12.83 -16.02 16.55
C THR A 12 -13.94 -16.04 15.50
N VAL A 13 -15.21 -15.91 15.90
CA VAL A 13 -16.35 -15.81 14.97
C VAL A 13 -16.21 -14.60 14.04
N VAL A 14 -15.86 -13.44 14.59
CA VAL A 14 -15.66 -12.20 13.82
C VAL A 14 -14.46 -12.36 12.88
N LYS A 15 -13.37 -13.03 13.30
CA LYS A 15 -12.24 -13.34 12.42
C LYS A 15 -12.64 -14.20 11.22
N VAL A 16 -13.49 -15.21 11.44
CA VAL A 16 -13.98 -16.08 10.36
C VAL A 16 -14.81 -15.28 9.36
N ILE A 17 -15.77 -14.49 9.84
CA ILE A 17 -16.62 -13.63 9.00
C ILE A 17 -15.75 -12.64 8.21
N SER A 18 -14.83 -11.91 8.87
CA SER A 18 -13.93 -10.97 8.20
C SER A 18 -13.05 -11.65 7.15
N LYS A 19 -12.59 -12.89 7.39
CA LYS A 19 -11.83 -13.67 6.42
C LYS A 19 -12.67 -14.08 5.21
N MET A 20 -13.95 -14.41 5.41
CA MET A 20 -14.87 -14.70 4.30
C MET A 20 -15.12 -13.46 3.44
N LEU A 21 -15.37 -12.30 4.07
CA LEU A 21 -15.53 -11.03 3.37
C LEU A 21 -14.26 -10.64 2.60
N GLY A 22 -13.09 -10.75 3.22
CA GLY A 22 -11.80 -10.48 2.57
C GLY A 22 -11.55 -11.36 1.35
N ARG A 23 -11.97 -12.63 1.37
CA ARG A 23 -11.88 -13.53 0.20
C ARG A 23 -12.79 -13.08 -0.94
N ARG A 24 -13.99 -12.59 -0.65
CA ARG A 24 -14.89 -12.03 -1.68
C ARG A 24 -14.31 -10.75 -2.27
N LEU A 25 -13.86 -9.82 -1.43
CA LEU A 25 -13.24 -8.56 -1.87
C LEU A 25 -12.00 -8.80 -2.74
N LYS A 26 -11.18 -9.80 -2.42
CA LYS A 26 -10.00 -10.18 -3.21
C LYS A 26 -10.30 -10.44 -4.68
N THR A 27 -11.50 -10.90 -5.04
CA THR A 27 -11.88 -11.14 -6.45
C THR A 27 -12.16 -9.87 -7.22
N ILE A 28 -12.63 -8.82 -6.54
CA ILE A 28 -13.04 -7.54 -7.16
C ILE A 28 -11.89 -6.54 -7.12
N LEU A 29 -11.04 -6.62 -6.09
CA LEU A 29 -9.95 -5.68 -5.83
C LEU A 29 -9.06 -5.40 -7.05
N PRO A 30 -8.65 -6.39 -7.89
CA PRO A 30 -7.82 -6.14 -9.08
C PRO A 30 -8.43 -5.19 -10.12
N SER A 31 -9.77 -5.06 -10.15
CA SER A 31 -10.45 -4.14 -11.07
C SER A 31 -10.52 -2.69 -10.56
N ILE A 32 -10.34 -2.47 -9.26
CA ILE A 32 -10.49 -1.17 -8.61
C ILE A 32 -9.12 -0.53 -8.33
N ILE A 33 -8.11 -1.35 -8.03
CA ILE A 33 -6.78 -0.86 -7.64
C ILE A 33 -5.86 -0.69 -8.85
N SER A 34 -4.96 0.30 -8.76
CA SER A 34 -3.91 0.51 -9.77
C SER A 34 -2.86 -0.61 -9.73
N GLU A 35 -2.20 -0.85 -10.86
CA GLU A 35 -1.09 -1.80 -10.99
C GLU A 35 0.12 -1.42 -10.12
N SER A 36 0.31 -0.13 -9.83
CA SER A 36 1.39 0.36 -8.96
C SER A 36 1.18 0.03 -7.47
N GLN A 37 0.01 -0.44 -7.08
CA GLN A 37 -0.27 -0.87 -5.71
C GLN A 37 0.13 -2.34 -5.52
N SER A 38 1.38 -2.60 -5.11
CA SER A 38 1.82 -3.98 -4.81
C SER A 38 1.38 -4.50 -3.43
N ALA A 39 1.23 -3.62 -2.42
CA ALA A 39 0.90 -4.07 -1.06
C ALA A 39 -0.56 -4.56 -0.93
N PHE A 40 -0.75 -5.64 -0.16
CA PHE A 40 -2.05 -6.26 0.17
C PHE A 40 -2.82 -6.85 -1.02
N VAL A 41 -2.17 -7.05 -2.16
CA VAL A 41 -2.74 -7.71 -3.34
C VAL A 41 -2.13 -9.10 -3.47
N SER A 42 -2.95 -10.08 -3.79
CA SER A 42 -2.43 -11.43 -4.05
C SER A 42 -1.63 -11.46 -5.35
N ASN A 43 -0.54 -12.22 -5.36
CA ASN A 43 0.38 -12.38 -6.49
C ASN A 43 1.20 -11.13 -6.85
N ARG A 44 1.21 -10.08 -6.02
CA ARG A 44 2.14 -8.96 -6.14
C ARG A 44 3.16 -9.03 -5.02
N VAL A 45 4.44 -8.83 -5.35
CA VAL A 45 5.53 -8.96 -4.39
C VAL A 45 6.14 -7.59 -4.13
N ILE A 46 6.63 -7.37 -2.91
CA ILE A 46 7.26 -6.09 -2.52
C ILE A 46 8.47 -5.73 -3.40
N THR A 47 9.11 -6.72 -4.00
CA THR A 47 10.22 -6.56 -4.95
C THR A 47 9.84 -5.71 -6.16
N ASP A 48 8.60 -5.82 -6.64
CA ASP A 48 8.13 -5.07 -7.81
C ASP A 48 8.12 -3.56 -7.52
N ASN A 49 7.71 -3.18 -6.31
CA ASN A 49 7.75 -1.78 -5.86
C ASN A 49 9.18 -1.27 -5.69
N VAL A 50 10.11 -2.11 -5.20
CA VAL A 50 11.51 -1.73 -5.03
C VAL A 50 12.15 -1.48 -6.39
N LEU A 51 11.85 -2.33 -7.37
CA LEU A 51 12.32 -2.16 -8.75
C LEU A 51 11.79 -0.85 -9.36
N LEU A 52 10.48 -0.59 -9.24
CA LEU A 52 9.86 0.66 -9.71
C LEU A 52 10.54 1.90 -9.11
N VAL A 53 10.82 1.88 -7.80
CA VAL A 53 11.53 2.98 -7.12
C VAL A 53 12.97 3.11 -7.61
N TYR A 54 13.66 1.99 -7.83
CA TYR A 54 15.04 1.98 -8.33
C TYR A 54 15.12 2.59 -9.74
N GLU A 55 14.25 2.17 -10.65
CA GLU A 55 14.15 2.71 -12.01
C GLU A 55 13.83 4.21 -11.99
N THR A 56 12.86 4.63 -11.16
CA THR A 56 12.48 6.04 -11.01
C THR A 56 13.66 6.87 -10.51
N HIS A 57 14.39 6.37 -9.49
CA HIS A 57 15.56 7.06 -8.95
C HIS A 57 16.72 7.11 -9.94
N HIS A 58 16.95 6.03 -10.67
CA HIS A 58 17.94 5.93 -11.73
C HIS A 58 17.64 6.93 -12.85
N PHE A 59 16.39 7.01 -13.29
CA PHE A 59 15.93 7.97 -14.29
C PHE A 59 16.16 9.41 -13.86
N ILE A 60 15.78 9.77 -12.62
CA ILE A 60 16.00 11.11 -12.06
C ILE A 60 17.49 11.46 -12.03
N LYS A 61 18.36 10.51 -11.68
CA LYS A 61 19.82 10.72 -11.68
C LYS A 61 20.38 10.99 -13.08
N HIS A 62 19.89 10.28 -14.10
CA HIS A 62 20.40 10.38 -15.47
C HIS A 62 19.79 11.54 -16.28
N LYS A 63 18.59 12.02 -15.91
CA LYS A 63 17.94 13.17 -16.59
C LYS A 63 18.38 14.55 -16.09
N LYS A 64 19.47 14.64 -15.30
CA LYS A 64 20.03 15.91 -14.81
C LYS A 64 20.49 16.88 -15.90
N MET A 65 20.51 16.47 -17.17
CA MET A 65 20.96 17.27 -18.31
C MET A 65 19.77 17.70 -19.18
N GLY A 66 19.05 18.74 -18.75
CA GLY A 66 17.91 19.32 -19.46
C GLY A 66 17.23 20.44 -18.66
N ASN A 67 16.57 21.38 -19.35
CA ASN A 67 16.01 22.61 -18.76
C ASN A 67 14.78 22.39 -17.83
N SER A 68 14.48 21.14 -17.44
CA SER A 68 13.32 20.76 -16.63
C SER A 68 13.75 19.83 -15.50
N GLY A 69 13.57 20.26 -14.26
CA GLY A 69 13.88 19.49 -13.06
C GLY A 69 12.83 18.42 -12.76
N ILE A 70 13.26 17.20 -12.43
CA ILE A 70 12.38 16.10 -12.04
C ILE A 70 12.54 15.83 -10.54
N MET A 71 11.41 15.71 -9.83
CA MET A 71 11.36 15.46 -8.39
C MET A 71 10.55 14.20 -8.08
N SER A 72 11.05 13.36 -7.18
CA SER A 72 10.29 12.25 -6.60
C SER A 72 9.77 12.66 -5.22
N ILE A 73 8.50 12.32 -4.93
CA ILE A 73 7.84 12.62 -3.66
C ILE A 73 7.44 11.31 -3.01
N LYS A 74 7.90 11.08 -1.77
CA LYS A 74 7.50 9.94 -0.95
C LYS A 74 6.45 10.38 0.06
N LEU A 75 5.24 9.85 -0.08
CA LEU A 75 4.15 10.06 0.88
C LEU A 75 4.06 8.86 1.83
N ASN A 76 4.04 9.11 3.14
CA ASN A 76 3.86 8.08 4.16
C ASN A 76 2.58 8.35 4.95
N LYS A 77 1.70 7.36 5.07
CA LYS A 77 0.47 7.47 5.86
C LYS A 77 0.75 7.05 7.30
N LEU A 78 0.68 7.99 8.24
CA LEU A 78 0.77 7.68 9.66
C LEU A 78 -0.51 6.98 10.13
N LYS A 79 -0.37 5.84 10.81
CA LYS A 79 -1.47 5.10 11.45
C LYS A 79 -2.72 5.02 10.58
N ALA A 80 -2.55 4.49 9.36
CA ALA A 80 -3.56 4.54 8.31
C ALA A 80 -4.92 3.96 8.74
N TYR A 81 -4.94 2.98 9.64
CA TYR A 81 -6.17 2.37 10.15
C TYR A 81 -6.85 3.16 11.28
N ASP A 82 -6.11 3.96 12.04
CA ASP A 82 -6.65 4.74 13.16
C ASP A 82 -7.34 6.04 12.70
N ARG A 83 -7.07 6.47 11.44
CA ARG A 83 -7.52 7.75 10.87
C ARG A 83 -8.56 7.60 9.76
N ILE A 84 -9.18 6.42 9.64
CA ILE A 84 -10.21 6.17 8.65
C ILE A 84 -11.55 6.70 9.15
N GLU A 85 -12.20 7.56 8.37
CA GLU A 85 -13.56 8.01 8.65
C GLU A 85 -14.57 6.96 8.16
N CYS A 86 -15.33 6.35 9.08
CA CYS A 86 -16.29 5.30 8.74
C CYS A 86 -17.42 5.79 7.82
N SER A 87 -17.74 7.08 7.80
CA SER A 87 -18.74 7.66 6.90
C SER A 87 -18.32 7.63 5.42
N PHE A 88 -17.04 7.44 5.14
CA PHE A 88 -16.50 7.35 3.77
C PHE A 88 -16.43 5.91 3.24
N LEU A 89 -16.64 4.91 4.10
CA LEU A 89 -16.55 3.48 3.80
C LEU A 89 -17.91 2.89 3.42
#